data_AF-A0A1F2SW12-F1
#
_entry.id   AF-A0A1F2SW12-F1
#
_cell.length_a   1.000
_cell.length_b   1.000
_cell.length_c   1.000
_cell.angle_alpha   90.00
_cell.angle_beta   90.00
_cell.angle_gamma   90.00
#
_symmetry.space_group_name_H-M   'P 1'
#
loop_
_entity.id
_entity.type
_entity.pdbx_description
1 polymer ?
#
loop_
_entity_poly.entity_id
_entity_poly.type
_entity_poly.pdbx_seq_one_letter_code
_entity_poly.pdbx_strand_id
1 'polypeptide(L)'
;MATPRLAALAIPEGFTAHERLLVEKAEIAVVKGLQLERWSRDPKRTIKQFSLDLNRSYKLPNKAWGYFSDVTISGQTLTALGVQQQVEFGKISGPNPEERLKEYVLGRFLNTSSWVYPDGDLGGFTIQQMLYCLADGTCGRYSADQLTEARDWREIGTKYRWSLLTIFLHDFVMYLGPIKKVLKEAVAVVQHPEFIHIVPNPKPGYKLEVAFGYPFIDFAPVPNFFGFGPGKFDWAIKTFSFLLRYNNEVRCDMEFVAGARAKKVFDFGEYIPDPVYGTSDALELLTLGIFKSQPVHDFVDGQMATEHAHVHQALLEGSSKVFAAWESHTDVS
;
A
#
# COMPACT_ATOMS: atom_id res chain seq x y z
N MET A 1 4.26 25.24 -14.31
CA MET A 1 2.83 24.88 -14.42
C MET A 1 2.18 25.13 -13.07
N ALA A 2 1.16 25.97 -13.01
CA ALA A 2 0.45 26.25 -11.76
C ALA A 2 -0.33 25.01 -11.33
N THR A 3 -0.12 24.55 -10.09
CA THR A 3 -0.91 23.48 -9.49
C THR A 3 -2.38 23.93 -9.47
N PRO A 4 -3.32 23.19 -10.08
CA PRO A 4 -4.73 23.55 -10.00
C PRO A 4 -5.13 23.64 -8.54
N ARG A 5 -5.62 24.81 -8.13
CA ARG A 5 -6.15 25.04 -6.79
C ARG A 5 -7.40 24.19 -6.69
N LEU A 6 -7.35 23.11 -5.90
CA LEU A 6 -8.53 22.30 -5.59
C LEU A 6 -9.62 23.26 -5.09
N ALA A 7 -10.79 23.23 -5.74
CA ALA A 7 -11.95 23.95 -5.23
C ALA A 7 -12.14 23.54 -3.77
N ALA A 8 -12.27 24.52 -2.87
CA ALA A 8 -12.40 24.25 -1.44
C ALA A 8 -13.59 23.31 -1.22
N LEU A 9 -13.33 22.14 -0.64
CA LEU A 9 -14.40 21.20 -0.30
C LEU A 9 -15.37 21.85 0.68
N ALA A 10 -16.67 21.71 0.43
CA ALA A 10 -17.69 22.09 1.40
C ALA A 10 -17.75 21.02 2.50
N ILE A 11 -16.89 21.16 3.51
CA ILE A 11 -16.89 20.26 4.67
C ILE A 11 -18.11 20.59 5.55
N PRO A 12 -19.02 19.62 5.82
CA PRO A 12 -20.24 19.89 6.59
C PRO A 12 -19.97 20.50 7.97
N GLU A 13 -20.81 21.43 8.43
CA GLU A 13 -20.67 22.07 9.76
C GLU A 13 -20.70 21.05 10.91
N GLY A 14 -21.49 19.99 10.78
CA GLY A 14 -21.60 18.90 11.77
C GLY A 14 -20.42 17.92 11.82
N PHE A 15 -19.31 18.18 11.11
CA PHE A 15 -18.08 17.39 11.26
C PHE A 15 -17.30 17.83 12.50
N THR A 16 -16.86 16.84 13.28
CA THR A 16 -15.94 17.03 14.40
C THR A 16 -14.58 17.54 13.92
N ALA A 17 -13.76 18.09 14.82
CA ALA A 17 -12.40 18.53 14.49
C ALA A 17 -11.54 17.38 13.92
N HIS A 18 -11.72 16.16 14.45
CA HIS A 18 -11.00 14.98 13.96
C HIS A 18 -11.40 14.63 12.51
N GLU A 19 -12.68 14.65 12.18
CA GLU A 19 -13.13 14.34 10.82
C GLU A 19 -12.70 15.41 9.82
N ARG A 20 -12.70 16.68 10.22
CA ARG A 20 -12.16 17.77 9.39
C ARG A 20 -10.67 17.54 9.09
N LEU A 21 -9.89 17.14 10.09
CA LEU A 21 -8.49 16.77 9.91
C LEU A 21 -8.31 15.59 8.95
N LEU A 22 -9.16 14.57 9.04
CA LEU A 22 -9.11 13.42 8.13
C LEU A 22 -9.43 13.81 6.69
N VAL A 23 -10.40 14.70 6.46
CA VAL A 23 -10.71 15.23 5.11
C VAL A 23 -9.49 15.99 4.55
N GLU A 24 -8.87 16.86 5.35
CA GLU A 24 -7.67 17.61 4.95
C GLU A 24 -6.52 16.65 4.60
N LYS A 25 -6.24 15.67 5.46
CA LYS A 25 -5.19 14.68 5.23
C LYS A 25 -5.47 13.80 4.01
N ALA A 26 -6.74 13.47 3.73
CA ALA A 26 -7.12 12.74 2.52
C ALA A 26 -6.83 13.55 1.26
N GLU A 27 -7.20 14.82 1.20
CA GLU A 27 -6.92 15.69 0.05
C GLU A 27 -5.41 15.88 -0.17
N ILE A 28 -4.64 16.10 0.89
CA ILE A 28 -3.17 16.20 0.81
C ILE A 28 -2.57 14.88 0.29
N ALA A 29 -3.01 13.74 0.81
CA ALA A 29 -2.53 12.43 0.40
C ALA A 29 -2.87 12.12 -1.06
N VAL A 30 -4.04 12.52 -1.55
CA VAL A 30 -4.39 12.40 -2.98
C VAL A 30 -3.42 13.22 -3.83
N VAL A 31 -3.21 14.49 -3.53
CA VAL A 31 -2.31 15.35 -4.35
C VAL A 31 -0.88 14.82 -4.39
N LYS A 32 -0.31 14.46 -3.24
CA LYS A 32 1.05 13.91 -3.16
C LYS A 32 1.13 12.52 -3.77
N GLY A 33 0.14 11.68 -3.47
CA GLY A 33 0.03 10.32 -3.94
C GLY A 33 -0.02 10.22 -5.45
N LEU A 34 -0.77 11.09 -6.13
CA LEU A 34 -0.86 11.11 -7.58
C LEU A 34 0.46 11.49 -8.26
N GLN A 35 1.23 12.40 -7.66
CA GLN A 35 2.57 12.72 -8.17
C GLN A 35 3.50 11.52 -8.00
N LEU A 36 3.41 10.83 -6.86
CA LEU A 36 4.22 9.66 -6.56
C LEU A 36 3.86 8.45 -7.42
N GLU A 37 2.57 8.27 -7.70
CA GLU A 37 2.04 7.23 -8.59
C GLU A 37 2.57 7.43 -10.00
N ARG A 38 2.45 8.65 -10.54
CA ARG A 38 2.99 9.00 -11.86
C ARG A 38 4.50 8.80 -11.93
N TRP A 39 5.23 9.21 -10.90
CA TRP A 39 6.65 8.94 -10.78
C TRP A 39 6.94 7.43 -10.78
N SER A 40 6.16 6.64 -10.04
CA SER A 40 6.36 5.19 -9.95
C SER A 40 6.06 4.45 -11.26
N ARG A 41 5.14 4.96 -12.08
CA ARG A 41 4.84 4.37 -13.39
C ARG A 41 5.71 4.90 -14.52
N ASP A 42 6.54 5.92 -14.28
CA ASP A 42 7.41 6.49 -15.32
C ASP A 42 8.48 5.47 -15.74
N PRO A 43 8.48 4.98 -16.99
CA PRO A 43 9.49 4.04 -17.46
C PRO A 43 10.90 4.65 -17.53
N LYS A 44 11.04 5.97 -17.42
CA LYS A 44 12.32 6.69 -17.39
C LYS A 44 12.84 6.92 -15.98
N ARG A 45 12.10 6.55 -14.93
CA ARG A 45 12.58 6.71 -13.56
C ARG A 45 13.85 5.88 -13.35
N THR A 46 14.80 6.44 -12.63
CA THR A 46 16.03 5.73 -12.27
C THR A 46 15.95 5.28 -10.82
N ILE A 47 15.97 3.97 -10.61
CA ILE A 47 16.01 3.35 -9.28
C ILE A 47 17.17 2.37 -9.21
N LYS A 48 17.88 2.36 -8.08
CA LYS A 48 18.90 1.34 -7.81
C LYS A 48 18.28 0.25 -6.95
N GLN A 49 17.97 -0.87 -7.58
CA GLN A 49 17.34 -2.01 -6.92
C GLN A 49 18.36 -2.89 -6.21
N PHE A 50 17.92 -3.52 -5.13
CA PHE A 50 18.59 -4.62 -4.45
C PHE A 50 17.59 -5.75 -4.21
N SER A 51 18.06 -6.99 -4.24
CA SER A 51 17.20 -8.16 -4.00
C SER A 51 16.77 -8.20 -2.54
N LEU A 52 15.49 -8.53 -2.28
CA LEU A 52 15.01 -8.85 -0.94
C LEU A 52 14.97 -10.37 -0.80
N ASP A 53 15.71 -10.89 0.17
CA ASP A 53 15.65 -12.30 0.51
C ASP A 53 14.58 -12.52 1.58
N LEU A 54 13.46 -13.12 1.16
CA LEU A 54 12.36 -13.43 2.07
C LEU A 54 12.64 -14.70 2.90
N ASN A 55 13.82 -15.32 2.83
CA ASN A 55 14.28 -16.40 3.71
C ASN A 55 13.26 -17.52 4.01
N ARG A 56 12.34 -17.77 3.07
CA ARG A 56 11.22 -18.69 3.22
C ARG A 56 10.72 -19.14 1.85
N SER A 57 10.38 -20.41 1.76
CA SER A 57 9.69 -20.95 0.58
C SER A 57 8.21 -20.60 0.63
N TYR A 58 7.74 -19.97 -0.44
CA TYR A 58 6.35 -19.65 -0.68
C TYR A 58 5.76 -20.57 -1.73
N LYS A 59 4.45 -20.83 -1.64
CA LYS A 59 3.72 -21.61 -2.64
C LYS A 59 3.60 -20.88 -3.97
N LEU A 60 3.34 -19.57 -3.91
CA LEU A 60 3.33 -18.74 -5.11
C LEU A 60 4.75 -18.28 -5.44
N PRO A 61 5.27 -18.60 -6.63
CA PRO A 61 6.54 -18.07 -7.10
C PRO A 61 6.52 -16.55 -7.06
N ASN A 62 7.59 -15.96 -6.51
CA ASN A 62 7.72 -14.52 -6.41
C ASN A 62 9.15 -14.04 -6.66
N LYS A 63 9.25 -12.74 -6.96
CA LYS A 63 10.50 -11.99 -6.96
C LYS A 63 10.25 -10.67 -6.24
N ALA A 64 11.14 -10.31 -5.33
CA ALA A 64 11.01 -9.11 -4.52
C ALA A 64 12.31 -8.28 -4.57
N TRP A 65 12.15 -6.96 -4.70
CA TRP A 65 13.25 -6.00 -4.74
C TRP A 65 12.94 -4.79 -3.89
N GLY A 66 13.94 -4.30 -3.18
CA GLY A 66 13.92 -3.00 -2.54
C GLY A 66 14.66 -1.99 -3.40
N TYR A 67 14.39 -0.71 -3.21
CA TYR A 67 15.19 0.36 -3.79
C TYR A 67 15.17 1.61 -2.93
N PHE A 68 16.22 2.42 -3.09
CA PHE A 68 16.26 3.80 -2.63
C PHE A 68 16.30 4.74 -3.84
N SER A 69 15.58 5.86 -3.76
CA SER A 69 15.58 6.87 -4.82
C SER A 69 15.17 8.22 -4.25
N ASP A 70 15.74 9.31 -4.76
CA ASP A 70 15.29 10.65 -4.42
C ASP A 70 14.09 11.03 -5.30
N VAL A 71 12.97 11.36 -4.65
CA VAL A 71 11.71 11.64 -5.33
C VAL A 71 11.25 13.04 -4.94
N THR A 72 10.88 13.83 -5.94
CA THR A 72 10.39 15.20 -5.74
C THR A 72 8.87 15.23 -5.83
N ILE A 73 8.22 15.49 -4.71
CA ILE A 73 6.76 15.57 -4.59
C ILE A 73 6.40 16.93 -4.00
N SER A 74 5.51 17.66 -4.67
CA SER A 74 5.05 18.99 -4.26
C SER A 74 6.19 19.98 -3.97
N GLY A 75 7.27 19.91 -4.76
CA GLY A 75 8.46 20.76 -4.63
C GLY A 75 9.45 20.33 -3.54
N GLN A 76 9.18 19.25 -2.82
CA GLN A 76 10.07 18.70 -1.80
C GLN A 76 10.71 17.40 -2.30
N THR A 77 12.04 17.35 -2.31
CA THR A 77 12.80 16.13 -2.61
C THR A 77 13.07 15.37 -1.32
N LEU A 78 12.63 14.12 -1.25
CA LEU A 78 12.90 13.20 -0.14
C LEU A 78 13.45 11.88 -0.69
N THR A 79 14.35 11.25 0.04
CA THR A 79 14.76 9.88 -0.26
C THR A 79 13.64 8.92 0.12
N ALA A 80 13.20 8.14 -0.86
CA ALA A 80 12.17 7.12 -0.73
C ALA A 80 12.78 5.76 -0.38
N LEU A 81 12.02 4.95 0.36
CA LEU A 81 12.15 3.50 0.35
C LEU A 81 11.02 2.93 -0.51
N GLY A 82 11.38 2.08 -1.47
CA GLY A 82 10.41 1.36 -2.29
C GLY A 82 10.61 -0.14 -2.24
N VAL A 83 9.50 -0.85 -2.43
CA VAL A 83 9.41 -2.31 -2.49
C VAL A 83 8.60 -2.68 -3.72
N GLN A 84 9.20 -3.49 -4.59
CA GLN A 84 8.54 -4.08 -5.75
C GLN A 84 8.47 -5.58 -5.59
N GLN A 85 7.33 -6.15 -5.92
CA GLN A 85 7.16 -7.59 -5.87
C GLN A 85 6.32 -8.08 -7.04
N GLN A 86 6.76 -9.17 -7.66
CA GLN A 86 6.03 -9.87 -8.71
C GLN A 86 5.64 -11.23 -8.18
N VAL A 87 4.36 -11.59 -8.27
CA VAL A 87 3.83 -12.86 -7.77
C VAL A 87 2.95 -13.50 -8.83
N GLU A 88 3.23 -14.76 -9.15
CA GLU A 88 2.36 -15.58 -10.01
C GLU A 88 1.08 -15.90 -9.22
N PHE A 89 -0.01 -15.20 -9.54
CA PHE A 89 -1.18 -15.10 -8.67
C PHE A 89 -2.19 -16.22 -8.89
N GLY A 90 -2.45 -16.58 -10.15
CA GLY A 90 -3.44 -17.61 -10.48
C GLY A 90 -3.71 -17.71 -11.96
N LYS A 91 -4.86 -18.29 -12.32
CA LYS A 91 -5.30 -18.44 -13.71
C LYS A 91 -6.81 -18.29 -13.78
N ILE A 92 -7.28 -17.61 -14.82
CA ILE A 92 -8.70 -17.52 -15.12
C ILE A 92 -9.09 -18.63 -16.07
N SER A 93 -10.07 -19.42 -15.66
CA SER A 93 -10.62 -20.52 -16.47
C SER A 93 -11.95 -20.08 -17.06
N GLY A 94 -12.28 -20.51 -18.28
CA GLY A 94 -13.56 -20.20 -18.91
C GLY A 94 -13.57 -18.95 -19.80
N PRO A 95 -14.76 -18.54 -20.29
CA PRO A 95 -14.91 -17.45 -21.25
C PRO A 95 -14.68 -16.08 -20.61
N ASN A 96 -14.38 -15.08 -21.46
CA ASN A 96 -14.25 -13.66 -21.11
C ASN A 96 -13.28 -13.35 -19.95
N PRO A 97 -12.04 -13.87 -19.97
CA PRO A 97 -11.10 -13.72 -18.86
C PRO A 97 -10.75 -12.25 -18.56
N GLU A 98 -10.80 -11.36 -19.54
CA GLU A 98 -10.60 -9.92 -19.37
C GLU A 98 -11.65 -9.30 -18.45
N GLU A 99 -12.93 -9.62 -18.65
CA GLU A 99 -14.03 -9.08 -17.84
C GLU A 99 -14.06 -9.71 -16.45
N ARG A 100 -13.78 -11.01 -16.34
CA ARG A 100 -13.62 -11.69 -15.04
C ARG A 100 -12.51 -11.07 -14.22
N LEU A 101 -11.36 -10.76 -14.84
CA LEU A 101 -10.28 -10.08 -14.13
C LEU A 101 -10.71 -8.69 -13.62
N LYS A 102 -11.40 -7.90 -14.44
CA LYS A 102 -11.90 -6.58 -14.02
C LYS A 102 -12.87 -6.69 -12.85
N GLU A 103 -13.83 -7.61 -12.92
CA GLU A 103 -14.81 -7.86 -11.85
C GLU A 103 -14.11 -8.24 -10.54
N TYR A 104 -13.16 -9.17 -10.60
CA TYR A 104 -12.44 -9.59 -9.41
C TYR A 104 -11.63 -8.43 -8.80
N VAL A 105 -10.80 -7.77 -9.61
CA VAL A 105 -9.86 -6.76 -9.13
C VAL A 105 -10.58 -5.52 -8.60
N LEU A 106 -11.61 -5.04 -9.30
CA LEU A 106 -12.29 -3.79 -8.96
C LEU A 106 -13.46 -3.98 -7.99
N GLY A 107 -14.14 -5.13 -8.04
CA GLY A 107 -15.33 -5.39 -7.22
C GLY A 107 -15.09 -6.25 -5.98
N ARG A 108 -14.07 -7.13 -6.00
CA ARG A 108 -13.95 -8.21 -5.01
C ARG A 108 -12.67 -8.19 -4.20
N PHE A 109 -11.52 -7.99 -4.85
CA PHE A 109 -10.21 -8.26 -4.26
C PHE A 109 -10.08 -7.77 -2.82
N LEU A 110 -10.22 -6.46 -2.58
CA LEU A 110 -10.07 -5.89 -1.23
C LEU A 110 -11.09 -6.43 -0.23
N ASN A 111 -12.35 -6.64 -0.65
CA ASN A 111 -13.42 -7.15 0.21
C ASN A 111 -13.31 -8.65 0.48
N THR A 112 -12.50 -9.37 -0.30
CA THR A 112 -12.28 -10.81 -0.17
C THR A 112 -10.87 -11.16 0.31
N SER A 113 -10.05 -10.16 0.61
CA SER A 113 -8.66 -10.33 1.08
C SER A 113 -8.57 -10.68 2.58
N SER A 114 -9.60 -11.26 3.21
CA SER A 114 -9.58 -11.72 4.60
C SER A 114 -9.90 -13.22 4.70
N TRP A 115 -9.26 -13.91 5.65
CA TRP A 115 -9.57 -15.31 5.98
C TRP A 115 -9.31 -15.60 7.45
N VAL A 116 -9.68 -16.80 7.89
CA VAL A 116 -9.37 -17.32 9.23
C VAL A 116 -8.44 -18.52 9.06
N TYR A 117 -7.31 -18.52 9.78
CA TYR A 117 -6.38 -19.63 9.83
C TYR A 117 -6.95 -20.79 10.66
N PRO A 118 -6.42 -22.03 10.51
CA PRO A 118 -6.90 -23.19 11.28
C PRO A 118 -6.82 -23.04 12.81
N ASP A 119 -5.94 -22.18 13.31
CA ASP A 119 -5.77 -21.84 14.72
C ASP A 119 -6.77 -20.76 15.22
N GLY A 120 -7.58 -20.20 14.32
CA GLY A 120 -8.58 -19.17 14.63
C GLY A 120 -8.09 -17.74 14.43
N ASP A 121 -6.81 -17.53 14.11
CA ASP A 121 -6.28 -16.19 13.85
C ASP A 121 -6.80 -15.64 12.51
N LEU A 122 -7.04 -14.33 12.46
CA LEU A 122 -7.39 -13.65 11.22
C LEU A 122 -6.14 -13.50 10.34
N GLY A 123 -6.31 -13.66 9.03
CA GLY A 123 -5.31 -13.36 8.02
C GLY A 123 -5.82 -12.35 7.00
N GLY A 124 -4.87 -11.75 6.28
CA GLY A 124 -5.12 -10.75 5.26
C GLY A 124 -5.58 -9.41 5.84
N PHE A 125 -6.60 -8.81 5.21
CA PHE A 125 -7.08 -7.46 5.46
C PHE A 125 -8.55 -7.42 5.84
N THR A 126 -8.86 -6.71 6.92
CA THR A 126 -10.23 -6.23 7.15
C THR A 126 -10.29 -4.72 7.00
N ILE A 127 -11.49 -4.21 6.71
CA ILE A 127 -11.68 -2.82 6.31
C ILE A 127 -12.67 -2.15 7.24
N GLN A 128 -12.42 -0.87 7.53
CA GLN A 128 -13.37 0.02 8.15
C GLN A 128 -13.43 1.34 7.38
N GLN A 129 -14.57 1.62 6.74
CA GLN A 129 -14.82 2.89 6.10
C GLN A 129 -14.87 4.02 7.14
N MET A 130 -14.37 5.19 6.75
CA MET A 130 -14.33 6.37 7.62
C MET A 130 -15.23 7.46 7.06
N LEU A 131 -14.81 8.08 5.96
CA LEU A 131 -15.45 9.26 5.36
C LEU A 131 -15.44 9.12 3.84
N TYR A 132 -16.29 9.87 3.17
CA TYR A 132 -16.24 9.98 1.71
C TYR A 132 -16.38 11.43 1.25
N CYS A 133 -16.00 11.66 0.00
CA CYS A 133 -16.42 12.81 -0.78
C CYS A 133 -17.17 12.31 -2.02
N LEU A 134 -18.39 12.78 -2.22
CA LEU A 134 -19.16 12.53 -3.44
C LEU A 134 -18.52 13.25 -4.63
N ALA A 135 -18.88 12.82 -5.84
CA ALA A 135 -18.40 13.42 -7.09
C ALA A 135 -18.71 14.92 -7.20
N ASP A 136 -19.78 15.39 -6.55
CA ASP A 136 -20.17 16.81 -6.49
C ASP A 136 -19.36 17.65 -5.48
N GLY A 137 -18.47 17.03 -4.71
CA GLY A 137 -17.64 17.69 -3.69
C GLY A 137 -18.22 17.66 -2.27
N THR A 138 -19.39 17.06 -2.06
CA THR A 138 -20.01 16.93 -0.74
C THR A 138 -19.33 15.83 0.07
N CYS A 139 -18.82 16.17 1.26
CA CYS A 139 -18.27 15.17 2.19
C CYS A 139 -19.36 14.57 3.09
N GLY A 140 -19.21 13.29 3.46
CA GLY A 140 -20.15 12.59 4.32
C GLY A 140 -19.55 11.44 5.12
N ARG A 141 -20.41 10.81 5.93
CA ARG A 141 -20.10 9.61 6.72
C ARG A 141 -20.86 8.43 6.15
N TYR A 142 -20.24 7.26 6.25
CA TYR A 142 -20.91 6.00 5.96
C TYR A 142 -21.90 5.65 7.07
N SER A 143 -23.01 5.02 6.69
CA SER A 143 -23.93 4.40 7.65
C SER A 143 -23.30 3.13 8.25
N ALA A 144 -23.81 2.68 9.40
CA ALA A 144 -23.21 1.58 10.17
C ALA A 144 -23.08 0.27 9.36
N ASP A 145 -24.05 0.01 8.48
CA ASP A 145 -24.10 -1.15 7.57
C ASP A 145 -23.10 -1.08 6.42
N GLN A 146 -22.47 0.08 6.19
CA GLN A 146 -21.51 0.30 5.10
C GLN A 146 -20.05 0.31 5.58
N LEU A 147 -19.82 0.11 6.88
CA LEU A 147 -18.49 0.32 7.46
C LEU A 147 -17.50 -0.79 7.11
N THR A 148 -17.93 -2.03 6.91
CA THR A 148 -17.01 -3.18 6.88
C THR A 148 -16.47 -3.55 5.51
N GLU A 149 -16.84 -2.80 4.47
CA GLU A 149 -16.48 -3.12 3.08
C GLU A 149 -15.88 -1.90 2.35
N ALA A 150 -14.78 -2.12 1.64
CA ALA A 150 -14.28 -1.21 0.63
C ALA A 150 -15.39 -0.91 -0.40
N ARG A 151 -15.42 0.32 -0.89
CA ARG A 151 -16.30 0.66 -2.00
C ARG A 151 -15.76 0.00 -3.26
N ASP A 152 -16.68 -0.44 -4.11
CA ASP A 152 -16.35 -0.91 -5.45
C ASP A 152 -15.55 0.17 -6.18
N TRP A 153 -14.40 -0.19 -6.73
CA TRP A 153 -13.53 0.76 -7.43
C TRP A 153 -14.22 1.41 -8.63
N ARG A 154 -15.27 0.78 -9.20
CA ARG A 154 -16.08 1.33 -10.30
C ARG A 154 -17.00 2.48 -9.86
N GLU A 155 -17.33 2.56 -8.57
CA GLU A 155 -18.08 3.70 -8.00
C GLU A 155 -17.17 4.92 -7.72
N ILE A 156 -15.85 4.71 -7.68
CA ILE A 156 -14.86 5.75 -7.46
C ILE A 156 -14.64 6.52 -8.77
N GLY A 157 -14.83 7.83 -8.75
CA GLY A 157 -14.86 8.76 -9.88
C GLY A 157 -16.27 9.01 -10.43
N THR A 158 -17.20 8.06 -10.30
CA THR A 158 -18.58 8.19 -10.81
C THR A 158 -19.55 8.67 -9.74
N LYS A 159 -19.49 8.06 -8.55
CA LYS A 159 -20.32 8.41 -7.38
C LYS A 159 -19.50 9.12 -6.32
N TYR A 160 -18.31 8.60 -6.03
CA TYR A 160 -17.40 9.19 -5.04
C TYR A 160 -16.23 9.84 -5.74
N ARG A 161 -15.91 11.08 -5.40
CA ARG A 161 -14.62 11.66 -5.77
C ARG A 161 -13.47 10.91 -5.10
N TRP A 162 -13.66 10.55 -3.83
CA TRP A 162 -12.78 9.64 -3.10
C TRP A 162 -13.50 9.00 -1.92
N SER A 163 -12.95 7.90 -1.42
CA SER A 163 -13.37 7.22 -0.18
C SER A 163 -12.18 7.00 0.75
N LEU A 164 -12.32 7.36 2.01
CA LEU A 164 -11.30 7.14 3.05
C LEU A 164 -11.67 5.92 3.89
N LEU A 165 -10.75 4.97 4.00
CA LEU A 165 -10.91 3.77 4.82
C LEU A 165 -9.66 3.47 5.65
N THR A 166 -9.85 2.69 6.71
CA THR A 166 -8.79 2.00 7.43
C THR A 166 -8.70 0.55 6.92
N ILE A 167 -7.49 0.09 6.63
CA ILE A 167 -7.15 -1.31 6.38
C ILE A 167 -6.41 -1.83 7.60
N PHE A 168 -6.93 -2.87 8.24
CA PHE A 168 -6.26 -3.60 9.32
C PHE A 168 -5.46 -4.76 8.70
N LEU A 169 -4.17 -4.84 9.01
CA LEU A 169 -3.28 -5.89 8.53
C LEU A 169 -3.14 -6.96 9.62
N HIS A 170 -3.65 -8.17 9.36
CA HIS A 170 -3.62 -9.25 10.35
C HIS A 170 -2.36 -10.12 10.26
N ASP A 171 -1.70 -10.15 9.09
CA ASP A 171 -0.48 -10.94 8.85
C ASP A 171 0.82 -10.19 9.11
N PHE A 172 0.78 -9.10 9.89
CA PHE A 172 1.99 -8.35 10.23
C PHE A 172 2.75 -9.07 11.35
N VAL A 173 3.59 -10.02 10.95
CA VAL A 173 4.41 -10.81 11.86
C VAL A 173 5.83 -10.29 11.85
N MET A 174 6.37 -9.96 13.02
CA MET A 174 7.79 -9.66 13.20
C MET A 174 8.51 -10.76 13.98
N TYR A 175 9.75 -11.02 13.59
CA TYR A 175 10.68 -11.86 14.33
C TYR A 175 11.70 -10.98 15.07
N LEU A 176 11.67 -11.03 16.40
CA LEU A 176 12.64 -10.36 17.27
C LEU A 176 13.54 -11.44 17.87
N GLY A 177 14.55 -11.85 17.11
CA GLY A 177 15.36 -13.03 17.43
C GLY A 177 14.48 -14.30 17.41
N PRO A 178 14.45 -15.12 18.48
CA PRO A 178 13.63 -16.33 18.53
C PRO A 178 12.14 -16.06 18.77
N ILE A 179 11.75 -14.81 19.05
CA ILE A 179 10.37 -14.45 19.41
C ILE A 179 9.61 -14.03 18.16
N LYS A 180 8.56 -14.79 17.81
CA LYS A 180 7.56 -14.40 16.82
C LYS A 180 6.49 -13.54 17.50
N LYS A 181 6.20 -12.35 16.96
CA LYS A 181 5.13 -11.49 17.46
C LYS A 181 4.24 -11.03 16.31
N VAL A 182 2.93 -11.25 16.45
CA VAL A 182 1.91 -10.65 15.58
C VAL A 182 1.64 -9.25 16.11
N LEU A 183 1.83 -8.24 15.26
CA LEU A 183 1.56 -6.86 15.60
C LEU A 183 0.22 -6.43 15.00
N LYS A 184 -0.56 -5.70 15.79
CA LYS A 184 -1.75 -5.04 15.28
C LYS A 184 -1.32 -3.81 14.51
N GLU A 185 -1.45 -3.87 13.19
CA GLU A 185 -1.11 -2.76 12.32
C GLU A 185 -2.35 -2.33 11.53
N ALA A 186 -2.52 -1.02 11.36
CA ALA A 186 -3.61 -0.47 10.57
C ALA A 186 -3.15 0.76 9.81
N VAL A 187 -3.65 0.94 8.59
CA VAL A 187 -3.31 2.05 7.71
C VAL A 187 -4.59 2.76 7.28
N ALA A 188 -4.58 4.09 7.26
CA ALA A 188 -5.66 4.85 6.65
C ALA A 188 -5.27 5.26 5.22
N VAL A 189 -6.14 4.97 4.27
CA VAL A 189 -5.85 5.07 2.83
C VAL A 189 -7.04 5.62 2.06
N VAL A 190 -6.77 6.23 0.90
CA VAL A 190 -7.79 6.87 0.08
C VAL A 190 -8.01 6.10 -1.23
N GLN A 191 -9.24 5.66 -1.51
CA GLN A 191 -9.63 5.23 -2.85
C GLN A 191 -9.86 6.48 -3.71
N HIS A 192 -9.18 6.58 -4.84
CA HIS A 192 -9.31 7.71 -5.77
C HIS A 192 -9.23 7.22 -7.23
N PRO A 193 -10.01 7.78 -8.18
CA PRO A 193 -10.16 7.19 -9.51
C PRO A 193 -8.87 7.17 -10.32
N GLU A 194 -7.99 8.16 -10.15
CA GLU A 194 -6.70 8.22 -10.87
C GLU A 194 -5.70 7.13 -10.44
N PHE A 195 -5.98 6.33 -9.40
CA PHE A 195 -5.18 5.14 -9.08
C PHE A 195 -5.68 3.87 -9.78
N ILE A 196 -6.75 3.95 -10.59
CA ILE A 196 -7.31 2.84 -11.34
C ILE A 196 -6.74 2.87 -12.76
N HIS A 197 -6.13 1.77 -13.21
CA HIS A 197 -5.64 1.65 -14.58
C HIS A 197 -6.14 0.35 -15.21
N ILE A 198 -6.78 0.48 -16.37
CA ILE A 198 -7.18 -0.65 -17.20
C ILE A 198 -6.47 -0.49 -18.53
N VAL A 199 -5.36 -1.21 -18.71
CA VAL A 199 -4.45 -0.99 -19.84
C VAL A 199 -4.45 -2.24 -20.73
N PRO A 200 -4.99 -2.16 -21.95
CA PRO A 200 -4.86 -3.26 -22.92
C PRO A 200 -3.41 -3.36 -23.41
N ASN A 201 -2.93 -4.58 -23.60
CA ASN A 201 -1.58 -4.88 -24.10
C ASN A 201 -0.47 -4.09 -23.37
N PRO A 202 -0.40 -4.14 -22.03
CA PRO A 202 0.47 -3.25 -21.25
C PRO A 202 1.96 -3.46 -21.55
N LYS A 203 2.35 -4.69 -21.93
CA LYS A 203 3.70 -5.06 -22.37
C LYS A 203 3.67 -6.42 -23.10
N PRO A 204 4.74 -6.80 -23.83
CA PRO A 204 4.81 -8.07 -24.53
C PRO A 204 4.47 -9.27 -23.64
N GLY A 205 3.64 -10.20 -24.15
CA GLY A 205 3.18 -11.39 -23.42
C GLY A 205 1.93 -11.19 -22.55
N TYR A 206 1.44 -9.96 -22.39
CA TYR A 206 0.25 -9.64 -21.63
C TYR A 206 -0.81 -8.96 -22.51
N LYS A 207 -2.08 -9.32 -22.29
CA LYS A 207 -3.22 -8.78 -23.03
C LYS A 207 -4.00 -7.70 -22.26
N LEU A 208 -3.96 -7.74 -20.93
CA LEU A 208 -4.65 -6.77 -20.07
C LEU A 208 -3.88 -6.56 -18.77
N GLU A 209 -3.80 -5.33 -18.31
CA GLU A 209 -3.54 -4.97 -16.92
C GLU A 209 -4.82 -4.37 -16.33
N VAL A 210 -5.22 -4.86 -15.15
CA VAL A 210 -6.18 -4.20 -14.28
C VAL A 210 -5.45 -3.87 -12.98
N ALA A 211 -5.25 -2.59 -12.74
CA ALA A 211 -4.52 -2.10 -11.58
C ALA A 211 -5.40 -1.16 -10.75
N PHE A 212 -5.18 -1.19 -9.46
CA PHE A 212 -5.67 -0.17 -8.53
C PHE A 212 -4.57 0.16 -7.52
N GLY A 213 -4.73 1.26 -6.80
CA GLY A 213 -3.85 1.62 -5.72
C GLY A 213 -4.46 2.67 -4.81
N TYR A 214 -3.72 3.05 -3.79
CA TYR A 214 -4.15 4.07 -2.85
C TYR A 214 -2.94 4.79 -2.26
N PRO A 215 -3.05 6.10 -1.96
CA PRO A 215 -2.13 6.78 -1.08
C PRO A 215 -2.51 6.56 0.38
N PHE A 216 -1.49 6.61 1.24
CA PHE A 216 -1.64 6.59 2.68
C PHE A 216 -1.84 8.02 3.18
N ILE A 217 -2.75 8.21 4.13
CA ILE A 217 -2.83 9.47 4.86
C ILE A 217 -1.86 9.46 6.04
N ASP A 218 -1.39 10.65 6.41
CA ASP A 218 -0.56 10.85 7.59
C ASP A 218 -1.39 10.75 8.89
N PHE A 219 -1.91 9.55 9.16
CA PHE A 219 -2.69 9.22 10.35
C PHE A 219 -2.46 7.74 10.68
N ALA A 220 -2.25 7.44 11.96
CA ALA A 220 -2.06 6.08 12.47
C ALA A 220 -3.31 5.65 13.24
N PRO A 221 -4.20 4.82 12.66
CA PRO A 221 -5.39 4.32 13.35
C PRO A 221 -5.06 3.50 14.59
N VAL A 222 -3.93 2.77 14.55
CA VAL A 222 -3.35 2.07 15.69
C VAL A 222 -1.99 2.71 15.98
N PRO A 223 -1.83 3.44 17.11
CA PRO A 223 -0.54 3.99 17.49
C PRO A 223 0.50 2.88 17.70
N ASN A 224 1.71 3.09 17.20
CA ASN A 224 2.85 2.19 17.41
C ASN A 224 4.12 2.98 17.75
N PHE A 225 5.15 2.27 18.19
CA PHE A 225 6.44 2.84 18.61
C PHE A 225 7.51 2.75 17.50
N PHE A 226 7.13 2.46 16.26
CA PHE A 226 8.07 2.37 15.14
C PHE A 226 8.23 3.73 14.48
N GLY A 227 9.45 4.07 14.08
CA GLY A 227 9.74 5.30 13.34
C GLY A 227 9.48 5.18 11.83
N PHE A 228 9.03 4.02 11.38
CA PHE A 228 8.59 3.74 10.02
C PHE A 228 7.24 3.01 10.06
N GLY A 229 6.25 3.50 9.33
CA GLY A 229 4.92 2.90 9.33
C GLY A 229 3.77 3.89 9.12
N PRO A 230 2.53 3.44 9.34
CA PRO A 230 1.32 4.23 9.21
C PRO A 230 1.41 5.54 10.01
N GLY A 231 1.07 6.66 9.38
CA GLY A 231 1.15 7.98 10.03
C GLY A 231 2.56 8.51 10.28
N LYS A 232 3.59 7.93 9.66
CA LYS A 232 4.99 8.43 9.71
C LYS A 232 5.53 8.83 8.34
N PHE A 233 4.78 8.59 7.27
CA PHE A 233 5.18 8.92 5.90
C PHE A 233 4.76 10.34 5.53
N ASP A 234 5.68 11.13 4.98
CA ASP A 234 5.36 12.41 4.32
C ASP A 234 4.45 12.19 3.09
N TRP A 235 4.67 11.06 2.42
CA TRP A 235 3.85 10.50 1.36
C TRP A 235 4.13 9.01 1.23
N ALA A 236 3.10 8.24 0.90
CA ALA A 236 3.26 6.85 0.50
C ALA A 236 2.13 6.44 -0.42
N ILE A 237 2.39 5.48 -1.31
CA ILE A 237 1.38 4.78 -2.11
C ILE A 237 1.61 3.29 -2.06
N LYS A 238 0.55 2.54 -2.33
CA LYS A 238 0.61 1.12 -2.65
C LYS A 238 -0.24 0.83 -3.86
N THR A 239 0.32 0.13 -4.83
CA THR A 239 -0.34 -0.24 -6.08
C THR A 239 -0.32 -1.75 -6.26
N PHE A 240 -1.38 -2.27 -6.87
CA PHE A 240 -1.53 -3.66 -7.26
C PHE A 240 -1.90 -3.69 -8.73
N SER A 241 -1.06 -4.32 -9.56
CA SER A 241 -1.28 -4.44 -11.00
C SER A 241 -1.47 -5.91 -11.33
N PHE A 242 -2.70 -6.33 -11.66
CA PHE A 242 -2.98 -7.69 -12.08
C PHE A 242 -2.87 -7.76 -13.60
N LEU A 243 -1.86 -8.51 -14.07
CA LEU A 243 -1.57 -8.65 -15.49
C LEU A 243 -2.02 -10.02 -16.00
N LEU A 244 -2.90 -10.00 -16.99
CA LEU A 244 -3.43 -11.16 -17.68
C LEU A 244 -2.56 -11.51 -18.89
N ARG A 245 -2.07 -12.75 -18.93
CA ARG A 245 -1.35 -13.31 -20.07
C ARG A 245 -2.29 -13.87 -21.13
N TYR A 246 -1.76 -14.14 -22.32
CA TYR A 246 -2.51 -14.79 -23.41
C TYR A 246 -2.98 -16.22 -23.08
N ASN A 247 -2.30 -16.91 -22.17
CA ASN A 247 -2.68 -18.23 -21.66
C ASN A 247 -3.64 -18.16 -20.45
N ASN A 248 -4.19 -16.97 -20.16
CA ASN A 248 -5.06 -16.65 -19.03
C ASN A 248 -4.44 -16.77 -17.63
N GLU A 249 -3.12 -16.96 -17.52
CA GLU A 249 -2.45 -16.80 -16.23
C GLU A 249 -2.45 -15.33 -15.81
N VAL A 250 -2.55 -15.12 -14.50
CA VAL A 250 -2.56 -13.81 -13.86
C VAL A 250 -1.33 -13.70 -12.98
N ARG A 251 -0.57 -12.62 -13.18
CA ARG A 251 0.52 -12.21 -12.30
C ARG A 251 0.12 -10.91 -11.61
N CYS A 252 0.39 -10.78 -10.32
CA CYS A 252 0.21 -9.52 -9.60
C CYS A 252 1.58 -8.86 -9.38
N ASP A 253 1.75 -7.66 -9.93
CA ASP A 253 2.90 -6.79 -9.64
C ASP A 253 2.45 -5.78 -8.58
N MET A 254 3.07 -5.81 -7.40
CA MET A 254 2.84 -4.87 -6.32
C MET A 254 3.99 -3.88 -6.22
N GLU A 255 3.67 -2.63 -5.97
CA GLU A 255 4.66 -1.62 -5.60
C GLU A 255 4.18 -0.85 -4.39
N PHE A 256 5.05 -0.75 -3.39
CA PHE A 256 4.93 0.19 -2.28
C PHE A 256 6.09 1.16 -2.36
N VAL A 257 5.82 2.44 -2.19
CA VAL A 257 6.87 3.45 -2.08
C VAL A 257 6.44 4.50 -1.09
N ALA A 258 7.37 4.84 -0.18
CA ALA A 258 7.15 5.79 0.88
C ALA A 258 8.36 6.70 1.07
N GLY A 259 8.08 7.95 1.40
CA GLY A 259 9.07 8.96 1.74
C GLY A 259 8.58 9.81 2.93
N ALA A 260 9.48 10.44 3.68
CA ALA A 260 10.91 10.14 3.68
C ALA A 260 11.20 8.71 4.20
N ARG A 261 12.41 8.21 3.95
CA ARG A 261 12.98 7.08 4.70
C ARG A 261 12.86 7.32 6.20
N ALA A 262 12.86 6.22 6.95
CA ALA A 262 12.76 6.25 8.40
C ALA A 262 13.86 7.14 8.99
N LYS A 263 13.48 8.10 9.85
CA LYS A 263 14.45 8.90 10.63
C LYS A 263 14.85 8.19 11.93
N LYS A 264 14.06 7.21 12.34
CA LYS A 264 14.22 6.42 13.57
C LYS A 264 13.76 5.00 13.29
N VAL A 265 14.37 4.01 13.92
CA VAL A 265 13.80 2.65 13.97
C VAL A 265 12.66 2.60 14.99
N PHE A 266 12.91 3.14 16.17
CA PHE A 266 11.93 3.28 17.24
C PHE A 266 11.65 4.75 17.53
N ASP A 267 10.37 5.12 17.51
CA ASP A 267 9.92 6.47 17.83
C ASP A 267 9.37 6.54 19.26
N PHE A 268 10.27 6.88 20.19
CA PHE A 268 9.93 7.15 21.59
C PHE A 268 9.64 8.65 21.85
N GLY A 269 9.34 9.41 20.80
CA GLY A 269 9.12 10.85 20.86
C GLY A 269 10.33 11.66 20.36
N GLU A 270 10.13 12.96 20.15
CA GLU A 270 11.08 13.85 19.47
C GLU A 270 12.47 13.85 20.14
N TYR A 271 12.50 13.95 21.47
CA TYR A 271 13.72 14.15 22.26
C TYR A 271 14.43 12.87 22.70
N ILE A 272 13.87 11.69 22.41
CA ILE A 272 14.50 10.42 22.77
C ILE A 272 15.24 9.90 21.53
N PRO A 273 16.58 9.73 21.60
CA PRO A 273 17.35 9.20 20.50
C PRO A 273 16.96 7.75 20.24
N ASP A 274 16.81 7.41 18.97
CA ASP A 274 16.60 6.03 18.55
C ASP A 274 17.86 5.20 18.85
N PRO A 275 17.75 4.06 19.56
CA PRO A 275 18.93 3.28 19.96
C PRO A 275 19.69 2.67 18.77
N VAL A 276 19.09 2.62 17.57
CA VAL A 276 19.74 2.08 16.39
C VAL A 276 20.40 3.19 15.58
N TYR A 277 19.62 4.06 14.94
CA TYR A 277 20.12 5.14 14.11
C TYR A 277 20.85 6.21 14.92
N GLY A 278 20.30 6.60 16.07
CA GLY A 278 20.95 7.56 16.95
C GLY A 278 22.31 7.08 17.45
N THR A 279 22.47 5.78 17.72
CA THR A 279 23.77 5.20 18.10
C THR A 279 24.74 5.18 16.92
N SER A 280 24.30 4.81 15.71
CA SER A 280 25.18 4.85 14.53
C SER A 280 25.63 6.26 14.16
N ASP A 281 24.74 7.24 14.29
CA ASP A 281 25.05 8.66 14.05
C ASP A 281 26.02 9.21 15.10
N ALA A 282 25.81 8.85 16.38
CA ALA A 282 26.73 9.22 17.45
C ALA A 282 28.12 8.60 17.24
N LEU A 283 28.20 7.35 16.77
CA LEU A 283 29.48 6.71 16.43
C LEU A 283 30.17 7.39 15.25
N GLU A 284 29.44 7.77 14.19
CA GLU A 284 30.00 8.56 13.09
C GLU A 284 30.59 9.88 13.61
N LEU A 285 29.85 10.60 14.46
CA LEU A 285 30.33 11.85 15.05
C LEU A 285 31.58 11.65 15.93
N LEU A 286 31.55 10.68 16.85
CA LEU A 286 32.64 10.41 17.80
C LEU A 286 33.91 9.90 17.11
N THR A 287 33.76 9.24 15.98
CA THR A 287 34.89 8.77 15.16
C THR A 287 35.31 9.77 14.07
N LEU A 288 34.76 10.99 14.09
CA LEU A 288 35.02 12.05 13.11
C LEU A 288 34.82 11.57 11.66
N GLY A 289 33.80 10.73 11.44
CA GLY A 289 33.45 10.22 10.12
C GLY A 289 34.26 9.02 9.64
N ILE A 290 35.12 8.42 10.46
CA ILE A 290 35.78 7.14 10.13
C ILE A 290 34.73 6.03 10.05
N PHE A 291 33.84 5.95 11.04
CA PHE A 291 32.62 5.16 10.94
C PHE A 291 31.58 5.91 10.11
N LYS A 292 30.88 5.20 9.23
CA LYS A 292 29.76 5.74 8.44
C LYS A 292 28.46 5.13 8.92
N SER A 293 27.50 5.96 9.29
CA SER A 293 26.15 5.55 9.73
C SER A 293 25.30 5.02 8.58
N GLN A 294 25.44 5.59 7.38
CA GLN A 294 24.57 5.30 6.23
C GLN A 294 24.42 3.80 5.89
N PRO A 295 25.47 2.96 5.90
CA PRO A 295 25.31 1.52 5.69
C PRO A 295 24.43 0.82 6.73
N VAL A 296 24.42 1.30 7.99
CA VAL A 296 23.51 0.79 9.03
C VAL A 296 22.08 1.16 8.71
N HIS A 297 21.83 2.40 8.30
CA HIS A 297 20.51 2.88 7.93
C HIS A 297 19.97 2.10 6.72
N ASP A 298 20.79 1.98 5.66
CA ASP A 298 20.45 1.22 4.45
C ASP A 298 20.16 -0.25 4.75
N PHE A 299 20.95 -0.86 5.64
CA PHE A 299 20.72 -2.24 6.06
C PHE A 299 19.38 -2.41 6.77
N VAL A 300 19.08 -1.56 7.76
CA VAL A 300 17.85 -1.66 8.55
C VAL A 300 16.61 -1.33 7.71
N ASP A 301 16.66 -0.29 6.88
CA ASP A 301 15.57 0.03 5.94
C ASP A 301 15.37 -1.12 4.95
N GLY A 302 16.45 -1.78 4.52
CA GLY A 302 16.40 -2.99 3.71
C GLY A 302 15.69 -4.15 4.43
N GLN A 303 15.89 -4.32 5.74
CA GLN A 303 15.15 -5.31 6.53
C GLN A 303 13.65 -4.95 6.63
N MET A 304 13.31 -3.68 6.85
CA MET A 304 11.91 -3.24 6.84
C MET A 304 11.24 -3.47 5.49
N ALA A 305 11.96 -3.24 4.38
CA ALA A 305 11.52 -3.55 3.03
C ALA A 305 11.25 -5.05 2.84
N THR A 306 12.14 -5.91 3.35
CA THR A 306 11.97 -7.37 3.36
C THR A 306 10.71 -7.78 4.13
N GLU A 307 10.50 -7.26 5.34
CA GLU A 307 9.29 -7.54 6.13
C GLU A 307 8.02 -7.07 5.42
N HIS A 308 8.06 -5.91 4.77
CA HIS A 308 6.94 -5.43 3.97
C HIS A 308 6.61 -6.39 2.80
N ALA A 309 7.63 -6.90 2.12
CA ALA A 309 7.49 -7.91 1.07
C ALA A 309 7.01 -9.28 1.59
N HIS A 310 7.33 -9.64 2.83
CA HIS A 310 6.76 -10.82 3.49
C HIS A 310 5.25 -10.70 3.69
N VAL A 311 4.79 -9.54 4.18
CA VAL A 311 3.35 -9.26 4.39
C VAL A 311 2.60 -9.24 3.05
N HIS A 312 3.19 -8.65 2.02
CA HIS A 312 2.67 -8.71 0.65
C HIS A 312 2.51 -10.14 0.12
N GLN A 313 3.53 -10.97 0.34
CA GLN A 313 3.50 -12.35 -0.10
C GLN A 313 2.41 -13.14 0.62
N ALA A 314 2.29 -12.99 1.94
CA ALA A 314 1.24 -13.62 2.74
C ALA A 314 -0.17 -13.22 2.26
N LEU A 315 -0.37 -11.91 1.99
CA LEU A 315 -1.61 -11.39 1.41
C LEU A 315 -1.98 -12.09 0.11
N LEU A 316 -1.03 -12.21 -0.83
CA LEU A 316 -1.29 -12.80 -2.14
C LEU A 316 -1.48 -14.31 -2.07
N GLU A 317 -0.81 -15.03 -1.17
CA GLU A 317 -1.05 -16.46 -0.96
C GLU A 317 -2.45 -16.77 -0.42
N GLY A 318 -2.97 -15.93 0.47
CA GLY A 318 -4.35 -16.06 0.94
C GLY A 318 -5.35 -15.65 -0.14
N SER A 319 -5.14 -14.48 -0.74
CA SER A 319 -6.03 -13.94 -1.76
C SER A 319 -6.09 -14.82 -3.03
N SER A 320 -5.02 -15.53 -3.39
CA SER A 320 -5.05 -16.45 -4.54
C SER A 320 -5.94 -17.67 -4.32
N LYS A 321 -6.07 -18.15 -3.07
CA LYS A 321 -7.00 -19.23 -2.72
C LYS A 321 -8.44 -18.77 -2.84
N VAL A 322 -8.71 -17.56 -2.36
CA VAL A 322 -10.04 -16.95 -2.45
C VAL A 322 -10.40 -16.69 -3.91
N PHE A 323 -9.45 -16.18 -4.70
CA PHE A 323 -9.59 -16.04 -6.15
C PHE A 323 -9.92 -17.36 -6.84
N ALA A 324 -9.15 -18.43 -6.56
CA ALA A 324 -9.38 -19.74 -7.16
C ALA A 324 -10.75 -20.34 -6.77
N ALA A 325 -11.19 -20.13 -5.53
CA ALA A 325 -12.52 -20.55 -5.08
C ALA A 325 -13.62 -19.75 -5.78
N TRP A 326 -13.47 -18.43 -5.93
CA TRP A 326 -14.41 -17.61 -6.68
C TRP A 326 -14.51 -18.06 -8.15
N GLU A 327 -13.37 -18.27 -8.80
CA GLU A 327 -13.28 -18.73 -10.19
C GLU A 327 -14.00 -20.07 -10.41
N SER A 328 -13.95 -21.01 -9.46
CA SER A 328 -14.58 -22.32 -9.60
C SER A 328 -16.10 -22.31 -9.42
N HIS A 329 -16.68 -21.28 -8.79
CA HIS A 329 -18.14 -21.18 -8.59
C HIS A 329 -18.84 -20.42 -9.72
N THR A 330 -18.11 -19.61 -10.49
CA THR A 330 -18.64 -18.88 -11.66
C THR A 330 -18.84 -19.73 -12.90
N ASP A 331 -18.39 -20.98 -12.92
CA ASP A 331 -18.57 -21.90 -14.07
C ASP A 331 -19.93 -22.64 -14.05
N VAL A 332 -20.83 -22.34 -13.10
CA VAL A 332 -22.13 -23.03 -12.91
C VAL A 332 -23.35 -22.16 -13.32
N SER A 333 -23.15 -20.96 -13.85
CA SER A 333 -24.25 -20.07 -14.27
C SER A 333 -24.47 -20.02 -15.77
#